data_AF-A0A9E5P1C2-F1
#
_entry.id   AF-A0A9E5P1C2-F1
#
_cell.length_a   1.000
_cell.length_b   1.000
_cell.length_c   1.000
_cell.angle_alpha   90.00
_cell.angle_beta   90.00
_cell.angle_gamma   90.00
#
_symmetry.space_group_name_H-M   'P 1'
#
loop_
_entity.id
_entity.type
_entity.pdbx_description
1 polymer ?
#
loop_
_entity_poly.entity_id
_entity_poly.type
_entity_poly.pdbx_seq_one_letter_code
_entity_poly.pdbx_strand_id
1 'polypeptide(L)'
;MDPALLLNSTFMPLRVVSWKKAMILMALRKVEVVEVYDREIHTVSLSIRLPSVIRLFKFVRPKGPEIRFTRYNIYLRDRGQCQYCGRESNLRDLTYDHVTPRARGGAASWENIVTCCRPCNLRKGGRTPQEAGMSLIRPPNKPKWLPTLDLAIGTKGAPRSWQSYLFDRRLVPLFSFSDPTRY
;
A
#
# COMPACT_ATOMS: atom_id res chain seq x y z
N MET A 1 -7.90 15.97 14.75
CA MET A 1 -8.89 15.23 15.55
C MET A 1 -8.84 13.78 15.12
N ASP A 2 -8.86 12.84 16.05
CA ASP A 2 -8.47 11.44 15.82
C ASP A 2 -9.35 10.75 14.77
N PRO A 3 -8.78 10.15 13.72
CA PRO A 3 -9.55 9.46 12.69
C PRO A 3 -10.00 8.06 13.14
N ALA A 4 -10.81 7.36 12.35
CA ALA A 4 -11.13 5.95 12.57
C ALA A 4 -10.72 5.09 11.37
N LEU A 5 -10.23 3.88 11.63
CA LEU A 5 -10.00 2.87 10.60
C LEU A 5 -11.31 2.17 10.26
N LEU A 6 -11.74 2.24 8.99
CA LEU A 6 -12.90 1.53 8.50
C LEU A 6 -12.49 0.18 7.92
N LEU A 7 -13.03 -0.89 8.47
CA LEU A 7 -12.83 -2.27 8.03
C LEU A 7 -14.03 -2.78 7.24
N ASN A 8 -13.76 -3.71 6.32
CA ASN A 8 -14.76 -4.55 5.70
C ASN A 8 -15.30 -5.57 6.71
N SER A 9 -16.42 -6.23 6.42
CA SER A 9 -16.94 -7.30 7.27
C SER A 9 -15.94 -8.44 7.51
N THR A 10 -14.96 -8.59 6.61
CA THR A 10 -13.85 -9.56 6.68
C THR A 10 -12.62 -9.06 7.46
N PHE A 11 -12.71 -7.96 8.20
CA PHE A 11 -11.59 -7.29 8.89
C PHE A 11 -10.50 -6.70 7.98
N MET A 12 -10.68 -6.77 6.66
CA MET A 12 -9.77 -6.12 5.72
C MET A 12 -9.89 -4.59 5.81
N PRO A 13 -8.77 -3.84 5.93
CA PRO A 13 -8.82 -2.37 5.99
C PRO A 13 -9.29 -1.77 4.66
N LEU A 14 -10.28 -0.88 4.72
CA LEU A 14 -10.89 -0.24 3.55
C LEU A 14 -10.43 1.19 3.33
N ARG A 15 -10.38 2.00 4.40
CA ARG A 15 -9.88 3.38 4.39
C ARG A 15 -9.84 3.96 5.80
N VAL A 16 -9.14 5.08 5.93
CA VAL A 16 -9.27 5.97 7.08
C VAL A 16 -10.46 6.92 6.86
N VAL A 17 -11.30 7.10 7.88
CA VAL A 17 -12.42 8.05 7.88
C VAL A 17 -12.26 9.06 9.02
N SER A 18 -12.91 10.21 8.91
CA SER A 18 -12.99 11.16 10.02
C SER A 18 -13.85 10.59 11.15
N TRP A 19 -13.58 11.00 12.39
CA TRP A 19 -14.42 10.64 13.53
C TRP A 19 -15.90 10.98 13.31
N LYS A 20 -16.22 12.14 12.72
CA LYS A 20 -17.61 12.53 12.41
C LYS A 20 -18.30 11.50 11.55
N LYS A 21 -17.60 10.98 10.53
CA LYS A 21 -18.12 9.93 9.66
C LYS A 21 -18.28 8.60 10.38
N ALA A 22 -17.35 8.26 11.28
CA ALA A 22 -17.47 7.08 12.13
C ALA A 22 -18.73 7.15 13.00
N MET A 23 -18.95 8.30 13.65
CA MET A 23 -20.15 8.55 14.46
C MET A 23 -21.44 8.45 13.64
N ILE A 24 -21.47 9.02 12.43
CA ILE A 24 -22.62 8.90 11.51
C ILE A 24 -22.91 7.43 11.18
N LEU A 25 -21.87 6.65 10.83
CA LEU A 25 -22.05 5.23 10.49
C LEU A 25 -22.54 4.39 11.68
N MET A 26 -22.06 4.71 12.88
CA MET A 26 -22.49 4.09 14.13
C MET A 26 -23.95 4.43 14.44
N ALA A 27 -24.35 5.70 14.35
CA ALA A 27 -25.74 6.14 14.56
C ALA A 27 -26.70 5.50 13.54
N LEU A 28 -26.26 5.33 12.29
CA LEU A 28 -27.00 4.64 11.25
C LEU A 28 -27.01 3.10 11.40
N ARG A 29 -26.38 2.54 12.45
CA ARG A 29 -26.25 1.09 12.70
C ARG A 29 -25.66 0.31 11.52
N LYS A 30 -24.73 0.94 10.78
CA LYS A 30 -24.06 0.33 9.63
C LYS A 30 -22.74 -0.36 9.98
N VAL A 31 -22.21 -0.04 11.16
CA VAL A 31 -20.93 -0.54 11.65
C VAL A 31 -21.05 -0.98 13.10
N GLU A 32 -20.19 -1.91 13.50
CA GLU A 32 -19.82 -2.10 14.89
C GLU A 32 -18.56 -1.29 15.21
N VAL A 33 -18.44 -0.90 16.47
CA VAL A 33 -17.21 -0.30 17.01
C VAL A 33 -16.38 -1.45 17.57
N VAL A 34 -15.17 -1.61 17.03
CA VAL A 34 -14.25 -2.69 17.40
C VAL A 34 -13.24 -2.21 18.44
N GLU A 35 -12.74 -1.00 18.26
CA GLU A 35 -11.78 -0.34 19.16
C GLU A 35 -12.20 1.10 19.37
N VAL A 36 -11.87 1.65 20.54
CA VAL A 36 -12.13 3.05 20.91
C VAL A 36 -10.84 3.75 21.33
N TYR A 37 -10.81 5.07 21.22
CA TYR A 37 -9.82 5.90 21.90
C TYR A 37 -10.25 6.14 23.35
N ASP A 38 -9.31 6.56 24.20
CA ASP A 38 -9.61 6.99 25.57
C ASP A 38 -10.40 8.31 25.63
N ARG A 39 -10.45 9.03 24.51
CA ARG A 39 -11.18 10.29 24.38
C ARG A 39 -12.68 10.07 24.28
N GLU A 40 -13.45 10.93 24.93
CA GLU A 40 -14.91 10.95 24.86
C GLU A 40 -15.45 12.14 24.06
N ILE A 41 -16.62 11.92 23.45
CA ILE A 41 -17.48 12.96 22.88
C ILE A 41 -18.69 13.10 23.79
N HIS A 42 -18.98 14.33 24.17
CA HIS A 42 -20.11 14.66 25.02
C HIS A 42 -21.21 15.35 24.21
N THR A 43 -22.46 14.96 24.47
CA THR A 43 -23.65 15.76 24.20
C THR A 43 -24.24 16.22 25.54
N VAL A 44 -25.33 16.97 25.49
CA VAL A 44 -26.05 17.41 26.70
C VAL A 44 -26.54 16.25 27.58
N SER A 45 -26.68 15.04 27.02
CA SER A 45 -27.29 13.90 27.71
C SER A 45 -26.53 12.58 27.56
N LEU A 46 -25.38 12.57 26.87
CA LEU A 46 -24.67 11.34 26.53
C LEU A 46 -23.16 11.57 26.47
N SER A 47 -22.40 10.61 27.01
CA SER A 47 -20.96 10.49 26.76
C SER A 47 -20.69 9.24 25.93
N ILE A 48 -19.92 9.38 24.85
CA ILE A 48 -19.54 8.28 23.97
C ILE A 48 -18.03 8.28 23.78
N ARG A 49 -17.39 7.13 24.03
CA ARG A 49 -15.98 6.92 23.66
C ARG A 49 -15.78 6.99 22.15
N LEU A 50 -14.77 7.74 21.73
CA LEU A 50 -14.54 8.03 20.33
C LEU A 50 -14.13 6.74 19.58
N PRO A 51 -14.84 6.35 18.51
CA PRO A 51 -14.48 5.15 17.75
C PRO A 51 -13.09 5.26 17.10
N SER A 52 -12.25 4.25 17.32
CA SER A 52 -10.90 4.15 16.73
C SER A 52 -10.86 3.17 15.56
N VAL A 53 -11.55 2.04 15.68
CA VAL A 53 -11.70 1.05 14.60
C VAL A 53 -13.17 0.69 14.49
N ILE A 54 -13.71 0.76 13.28
CA ILE A 54 -15.10 0.42 12.99
C ILE A 54 -15.18 -0.61 11.86
N ARG A 55 -16.09 -1.57 11.97
CA ARG A 55 -16.26 -2.64 10.97
C ARG A 55 -17.66 -2.62 10.38
N LEU A 56 -17.77 -2.67 9.05
CA LEU A 56 -19.05 -2.79 8.37
C LEU A 56 -19.71 -4.15 8.65
N PHE A 57 -21.01 -4.16 8.94
CA PHE A 57 -21.77 -5.41 9.03
C PHE A 57 -21.89 -6.11 7.67
N LYS A 58 -22.04 -5.34 6.60
CA LYS A 58 -22.18 -5.87 5.23
C LYS A 58 -20.84 -5.88 4.52
N PHE A 59 -20.57 -6.98 3.82
CA PHE A 59 -19.42 -7.05 2.92
C PHE A 59 -19.57 -6.02 1.80
N VAL A 60 -18.54 -5.22 1.59
CA VAL A 60 -18.44 -4.32 0.45
C VAL A 60 -17.28 -4.80 -0.41
N ARG A 61 -17.55 -5.13 -1.67
CA ARG A 61 -16.47 -5.27 -2.66
C ARG A 61 -15.80 -3.91 -2.78
N PRO A 62 -14.53 -3.76 -2.37
CA PRO A 62 -13.85 -2.51 -2.59
C PRO A 62 -13.87 -2.27 -4.09
N LYS A 63 -14.52 -1.19 -4.54
CA LYS A 63 -14.19 -0.60 -5.84
C LYS A 63 -12.78 -0.07 -5.63
N GLY A 64 -11.79 -0.93 -5.83
CA GLY A 64 -10.40 -0.59 -5.59
C GLY A 64 -10.11 0.72 -6.32
N PRO A 65 -9.47 1.71 -5.69
CA PRO A 65 -8.94 2.81 -6.46
C PRO A 65 -8.12 2.21 -7.59
N GLU A 66 -8.24 2.75 -8.79
CA GLU A 66 -7.41 2.30 -9.89
C GLU A 66 -5.96 2.27 -9.41
N ILE A 67 -5.32 1.11 -9.49
CA ILE A 67 -3.94 0.96 -9.06
C ILE A 67 -3.09 1.70 -10.08
N ARG A 68 -2.77 2.95 -9.74
CA ARG A 68 -2.03 3.88 -10.59
C ARG A 68 -0.67 3.29 -10.88
N PHE A 69 -0.25 3.40 -12.14
CA PHE A 69 1.08 3.04 -12.56
C PHE A 69 2.09 4.07 -12.03
N THR A 70 2.75 3.74 -10.91
CA THR A 70 3.78 4.59 -10.27
C THR A 70 4.96 3.72 -9.87
N ARG A 71 6.17 4.31 -9.82
CA ARG A 71 7.39 3.59 -9.37
C ARG A 71 7.18 2.89 -8.04
N TYR A 72 6.54 3.59 -7.10
CA TYR A 72 6.20 3.05 -5.79
C TYR A 72 5.32 1.81 -5.87
N ASN A 73 4.24 1.83 -6.67
CA ASN A 73 3.36 0.67 -6.80
C ASN A 73 4.03 -0.50 -7.54
N ILE A 74 5.00 -0.22 -8.43
CA ILE A 74 5.83 -1.26 -9.07
C ILE A 74 6.72 -1.93 -8.02
N TYR A 75 7.37 -1.14 -7.16
CA TYR A 75 8.18 -1.67 -6.06
C TYR A 75 7.35 -2.50 -5.08
N LEU A 76 6.11 -2.08 -4.78
CA LEU A 76 5.19 -2.87 -3.96
C LEU A 76 4.76 -4.18 -4.63
N ARG A 77 4.39 -4.13 -5.92
CA ARG A 77 4.04 -5.33 -6.69
C ARG A 77 5.17 -6.36 -6.64
N ASP A 78 6.41 -5.88 -6.77
CA ASP A 78 7.62 -6.68 -6.84
C ASP A 78 8.24 -6.97 -5.46
N ARG A 79 7.59 -6.54 -4.37
CA ARG A 79 8.01 -6.74 -2.97
C ARG A 79 9.39 -6.14 -2.67
N GLY A 80 9.78 -5.06 -3.35
CA GLY A 80 11.11 -4.46 -3.20
C GLY A 80 12.25 -5.36 -3.66
N GLN A 81 11.96 -6.40 -4.45
CA GLN A 81 12.96 -7.35 -4.94
C GLN A 81 13.28 -7.06 -6.40
N CYS A 82 14.57 -7.14 -6.74
CA CYS A 82 14.99 -7.12 -8.14
C CYS A 82 14.39 -8.32 -8.88
N GLN A 83 13.62 -8.10 -9.94
CA GLN A 83 12.95 -9.17 -10.68
C GLN A 83 13.90 -10.02 -11.54
N TYR A 84 15.19 -9.71 -11.57
CA TYR A 84 16.21 -10.52 -12.25
C TYR A 84 17.02 -11.40 -11.31
N CYS A 85 17.49 -10.85 -10.17
CA CYS A 85 18.33 -11.60 -9.23
C CYS A 85 17.66 -11.96 -7.91
N GLY A 86 16.45 -11.46 -7.64
CA GLY A 86 15.67 -11.78 -6.45
C GLY A 86 16.15 -11.10 -5.17
N ARG A 87 17.30 -10.43 -5.20
CA ARG A 87 17.84 -9.72 -4.05
C ARG A 87 16.93 -8.58 -3.63
N GLU A 88 16.72 -8.50 -2.32
CA GLU A 88 16.15 -7.35 -1.63
C GLU A 88 17.22 -6.26 -1.55
N SER A 89 16.81 -5.01 -1.66
CA SER A 89 17.70 -3.86 -1.56
C SER A 89 16.93 -2.70 -0.96
N ASN A 90 17.65 -1.73 -0.38
CA ASN A 90 17.01 -0.48 0.03
C ASN A 90 16.33 0.16 -1.19
N LEU A 91 15.15 0.75 -1.01
CA LEU A 91 14.38 1.35 -2.11
C LEU A 91 15.16 2.44 -2.87
N ARG A 92 16.15 3.06 -2.23
CA ARG A 92 17.05 4.07 -2.84
C ARG A 92 18.03 3.47 -3.86
N ASP A 93 18.33 2.19 -3.71
CA ASP A 93 19.24 1.43 -4.56
C ASP A 93 18.49 0.67 -5.67
N LEU A 94 17.16 0.62 -5.58
CA LEU A 94 16.28 0.09 -6.60
C LEU A 94 16.01 1.12 -7.69
N THR A 95 15.95 0.62 -8.91
CA THR A 95 15.43 1.31 -10.09
C THR A 95 14.30 0.48 -10.70
N TYR A 96 13.75 0.94 -11.81
CA TYR A 96 12.86 0.16 -12.66
C TYR A 96 13.49 0.01 -14.04
N ASP A 97 13.25 -1.14 -14.67
CA ASP A 97 13.73 -1.46 -15.99
C ASP A 97 12.57 -1.74 -16.95
N HIS A 98 12.77 -1.40 -18.23
CA HIS A 98 11.87 -1.78 -19.30
C HIS A 98 12.27 -3.17 -19.83
N VAL A 99 11.43 -4.18 -19.60
CA VAL A 99 11.66 -5.55 -20.06
C VAL A 99 11.96 -5.57 -21.56
N THR A 100 11.07 -5.00 -22.36
CA THR A 100 11.36 -4.58 -23.74
C THR A 100 11.92 -3.16 -23.70
N PRO A 101 13.17 -2.92 -24.15
CA PRO A 101 13.79 -1.60 -24.11
C PRO A 101 12.95 -0.51 -24.80
N ARG A 102 12.96 0.70 -24.24
CA ARG A 102 12.24 1.86 -24.82
C ARG A 102 12.65 2.15 -26.27
N ALA A 103 13.93 2.02 -26.59
CA ALA A 103 14.46 2.18 -27.94
C ALA A 103 13.89 1.16 -28.96
N ARG A 104 13.27 0.08 -28.47
CA ARG A 104 12.62 -0.96 -29.27
C ARG A 104 11.09 -0.94 -29.13
N GLY A 105 10.53 0.22 -28.77
CA GLY A 105 9.08 0.41 -28.66
C GLY A 105 8.45 -0.08 -27.36
N GLY A 106 9.25 -0.48 -26.35
CA GLY A 106 8.71 -0.88 -25.06
C GLY A 106 8.02 0.26 -24.31
N ALA A 107 6.72 0.09 -24.03
CA ALA A 107 5.91 1.07 -23.31
C ALA A 107 6.25 1.16 -21.82
N ALA A 108 5.97 2.29 -21.19
CA ALA A 108 5.99 2.42 -19.73
C ALA A 108 4.64 1.93 -19.16
N SER A 109 4.50 0.60 -19.01
CA SER A 109 3.26 -0.03 -18.55
C SER A 109 3.52 -1.10 -17.48
N TRP A 110 2.44 -1.59 -16.87
CA TRP A 110 2.47 -2.68 -15.90
C TRP A 110 3.07 -3.95 -16.48
N GLU A 111 2.89 -4.17 -17.77
CA GLU A 111 3.26 -5.36 -18.54
C GLU A 111 4.70 -5.27 -19.07
N ASN A 112 5.39 -4.14 -18.89
CA ASN A 112 6.74 -3.95 -19.42
C ASN A 112 7.74 -3.39 -18.40
N ILE A 113 7.30 -3.00 -17.20
CA ILE A 113 8.18 -2.40 -16.20
C ILE A 113 8.29 -3.28 -14.97
N VAL A 114 9.53 -3.50 -14.53
CA VAL A 114 9.87 -4.30 -13.36
C VAL A 114 10.87 -3.58 -12.45
N THR A 115 10.84 -3.91 -11.17
CA THR A 115 11.84 -3.51 -10.19
C THR A 115 13.16 -4.18 -10.50
N CYS A 116 14.24 -3.41 -10.50
CA CYS A 116 15.57 -3.87 -10.86
C CYS A 116 16.62 -3.22 -9.94
N CYS A 117 17.62 -3.97 -9.51
CA CYS A 117 18.78 -3.36 -8.84
C CYS A 117 19.75 -2.78 -9.89
N ARG A 118 20.54 -1.76 -9.50
CA ARG A 118 21.47 -1.10 -10.43
C ARG A 118 22.41 -2.06 -11.18
N PRO A 119 23.03 -3.09 -10.55
CA PRO A 119 23.90 -4.03 -11.26
C PRO A 119 23.17 -4.83 -12.35
N CYS A 120 21.97 -5.33 -12.06
CA CYS A 120 21.16 -6.03 -13.06
C CYS A 120 20.70 -5.09 -14.18
N ASN A 121 20.35 -3.85 -13.84
CA ASN A 121 19.92 -2.85 -14.81
C ASN A 121 21.05 -2.52 -15.80
N LEU A 122 22.27 -2.31 -15.30
CA LEU A 122 23.47 -2.12 -16.11
C LEU A 122 23.78 -3.36 -16.97
N ARG A 123 23.71 -4.56 -16.37
CA ARG A 123 23.96 -5.82 -17.10
C ARG A 123 22.99 -6.00 -18.26
N LYS A 124 21.69 -5.74 -18.06
CA LYS A 124 20.71 -5.84 -19.14
C LYS A 124 20.95 -4.78 -20.21
N GLY A 125 21.09 -3.52 -19.78
CA GLY A 125 21.28 -2.39 -20.68
C GLY A 125 20.14 -2.26 -21.70
N GLY A 126 20.46 -1.87 -22.93
CA GLY A 126 19.49 -1.71 -24.03
C GLY A 126 18.99 -3.01 -24.68
N ARG A 127 19.14 -4.16 -24.01
CA ARG A 127 18.76 -5.50 -24.50
C ARG A 127 17.48 -6.01 -23.84
N THR A 128 16.87 -7.02 -24.43
CA THR A 128 15.83 -7.82 -23.74
C THR A 128 16.47 -8.72 -22.67
N PRO A 129 15.72 -9.24 -21.69
CA PRO A 129 16.27 -10.19 -20.71
C PRO A 129 16.93 -11.38 -21.39
N GLN A 130 16.30 -11.94 -22.42
CA GLN A 130 16.79 -13.09 -23.18
C GLN A 130 18.16 -12.81 -23.81
N GLU A 131 18.32 -11.66 -24.48
CA GLU A 131 19.59 -11.21 -25.07
C GLU A 131 20.68 -10.92 -24.02
N ALA A 132 20.29 -10.61 -22.79
CA ALA A 132 21.21 -10.40 -21.68
C ALA A 132 21.56 -11.68 -20.91
N GLY A 133 20.99 -12.83 -21.30
CA GLY A 133 21.10 -14.09 -20.56
C GLY A 133 20.48 -13.96 -19.16
N MET A 134 19.37 -13.25 -19.06
CA MET A 134 18.65 -12.94 -17.83
C MET A 134 17.20 -13.42 -17.95
N SER A 135 16.64 -13.87 -16.83
CA SER A 135 15.24 -14.28 -16.75
C SER A 135 14.52 -13.44 -15.69
N LEU A 136 13.23 -13.23 -15.91
CA LEU A 136 12.37 -12.63 -14.89
C LEU A 136 11.92 -13.68 -13.90
N ILE A 137 11.90 -13.34 -12.63
CA ILE A 137 11.36 -14.19 -11.56
C ILE A 137 9.83 -14.23 -11.64
N ARG A 138 9.21 -13.10 -11.97
CA ARG A 138 7.76 -13.00 -12.18
C ARG A 138 7.46 -12.19 -13.44
N PRO A 139 6.41 -12.55 -14.20
CA PRO A 139 5.99 -11.75 -15.34
C PRO A 139 5.43 -10.39 -14.87
N PRO A 140 5.78 -9.28 -15.55
CA PRO A 140 5.17 -7.98 -15.28
C PRO A 140 3.69 -8.01 -15.64
N ASN A 141 2.83 -7.73 -14.67
CA ASN A 141 1.39 -7.56 -14.89
C ASN A 141 0.81 -6.49 -13.96
N LYS A 142 -0.39 -6.01 -14.28
CA LYS A 142 -1.14 -5.11 -13.40
C LYS A 142 -1.61 -5.92 -12.18
N PRO A 143 -1.23 -5.53 -10.95
CA PRO A 143 -1.69 -6.24 -9.76
C PRO A 143 -3.20 -6.07 -9.62
N LYS A 144 -3.89 -7.12 -9.16
CA LYS A 144 -5.32 -7.06 -8.81
C LYS A 144 -5.56 -6.27 -7.52
N TRP A 145 -4.55 -6.26 -6.64
CA TRP A 145 -4.59 -5.62 -5.34
C TRP A 145 -3.18 -5.22 -4.88
N LEU A 146 -3.07 -4.11 -4.15
CA LEU A 146 -1.86 -3.69 -3.42
C LEU A 146 -2.24 -3.14 -2.03
N PRO A 147 -1.42 -3.35 -0.99
CA PRO A 147 -1.63 -2.83 0.37
C PRO A 147 -1.32 -1.32 0.49
N THR A 148 -1.79 -0.51 -0.46
CA THR A 148 -1.48 0.92 -0.52
C THR A 148 -2.00 1.68 0.69
N LEU A 149 -3.15 1.26 1.22
CA LEU A 149 -3.74 1.85 2.42
C LEU A 149 -2.90 1.54 3.66
N ASP A 150 -2.52 0.28 3.88
CA ASP A 150 -1.71 -0.13 5.03
C ASP A 150 -0.41 0.66 5.09
N LEU A 151 0.20 0.85 3.92
CA LEU A 151 1.45 1.58 3.81
C LEU A 151 1.26 3.10 3.96
N ALA A 152 0.21 3.68 3.38
CA ALA A 152 -0.12 5.10 3.57
C ALA A 152 -0.50 5.44 5.03
N ILE A 153 -1.03 4.47 5.77
CA ILE A 153 -1.27 4.58 7.20
C ILE A 153 0.05 4.42 7.97
N GLY A 154 0.90 3.46 7.59
CA GLY A 154 2.24 3.25 8.14
C GLY A 154 3.16 4.47 8.01
N THR A 155 3.07 5.22 6.91
CA THR A 155 3.86 6.45 6.69
C THR A 155 3.45 7.63 7.59
N LYS A 156 2.23 7.59 8.17
CA LYS A 156 1.66 8.68 8.97
C LYS A 156 1.65 8.42 10.47
N GLY A 157 2.18 7.27 10.92
CA GLY A 157 2.10 6.86 12.31
C GLY A 157 0.67 6.47 12.70
N ALA A 158 0.33 5.19 12.53
CA ALA A 158 -0.97 4.67 12.90
C ALA A 158 -1.17 4.63 14.43
N PRO A 159 -2.38 4.92 14.94
CA PRO A 159 -2.75 4.61 16.32
C PRO A 159 -2.47 3.15 16.70
N ARG A 160 -2.14 2.90 17.98
CA ARG A 160 -1.82 1.55 18.47
C ARG A 160 -2.96 0.56 18.28
N SER A 161 -4.19 0.99 18.52
CA SER A 161 -5.42 0.22 18.29
C SER A 161 -5.57 -0.30 16.86
N TRP A 162 -4.85 0.27 15.88
CA TRP A 162 -4.97 -0.15 14.48
C TRP A 162 -4.01 -1.28 14.12
N GLN A 163 -2.98 -1.54 14.94
CA GLN A 163 -1.86 -2.40 14.56
C GLN A 163 -2.28 -3.84 14.23
N SER A 164 -3.30 -4.36 14.89
CA SER A 164 -3.84 -5.71 14.65
C SER A 164 -4.59 -5.86 13.32
N TYR A 165 -4.92 -4.75 12.65
CA TYR A 165 -5.75 -4.73 11.44
C TYR A 165 -4.99 -4.25 10.19
N LEU A 166 -3.75 -3.82 10.36
CA LEU A 166 -2.87 -3.44 9.27
C LEU A 166 -1.94 -4.62 8.95
N PHE A 167 -1.65 -4.85 7.67
CA PHE A 167 -0.78 -5.96 7.25
C PHE A 167 0.61 -5.91 7.92
N ASP A 168 1.20 -7.11 8.12
CA ASP A 168 2.47 -7.34 8.82
C ASP A 168 3.58 -6.36 8.39
N ARG A 169 4.07 -5.58 9.37
CA ARG A 169 5.17 -4.63 9.24
C ARG A 169 6.49 -5.25 8.76
N ARG A 170 6.63 -6.59 8.79
CA ARG A 170 7.79 -7.32 8.26
C ARG A 170 7.92 -7.29 6.75
N LEU A 171 6.89 -6.89 6.00
CA LEU A 171 6.98 -6.55 4.57
C LEU A 171 7.28 -5.05 4.33
N VAL A 172 7.35 -4.27 5.41
CA VAL A 172 7.60 -2.83 5.45
C VAL A 172 8.94 -2.43 6.13
N PRO A 173 10.04 -3.23 6.17
CA PRO A 173 11.30 -2.72 6.73
C PRO A 173 12.06 -1.80 5.76
N LEU A 174 11.59 -1.56 4.54
CA LEU A 174 12.35 -0.80 3.53
C LEU A 174 12.12 0.72 3.53
N PHE A 175 11.19 1.22 4.34
CA PHE A 175 10.89 2.66 4.40
C PHE A 175 11.52 3.30 5.63
N SER A 176 12.85 3.45 5.62
CA SER A 176 13.46 4.56 6.37
C SER A 176 13.10 5.85 5.65
N PHE A 177 12.00 6.47 6.11
CA PHE A 177 11.56 7.80 5.71
C PHE A 177 12.62 8.82 6.12
N SER A 178 13.51 9.19 5.21
CA SER A 178 14.10 10.53 5.27
C SER A 178 13.28 11.41 4.35
N ASP A 179 12.49 12.26 4.98
CA ASP A 179 12.07 13.60 4.57
C ASP A 179 11.60 13.84 3.11
N PRO A 180 10.32 14.16 2.87
CA PRO A 180 9.77 14.49 1.56
C PRO A 180 10.13 15.90 1.05
N THR A 181 11.06 16.64 1.67
CA THR A 181 11.40 18.02 1.29
C THR A 181 12.64 18.22 0.41
N ARG A 182 13.18 17.19 -0.26
CA ARG A 182 14.29 17.38 -1.20
C ARG A 182 13.89 17.03 -2.64
N TYR A 183 13.24 17.98 -3.29
CA TYR A 183 13.34 18.22 -4.73
C TYR A 183 14.23 19.43 -4.96
#